data_AF-A0AAU7XTA5-F1
#
_entry.id   AF-A0AAU7XTA5-F1
#
_cell.length_a   1.000
_cell.length_b   1.000
_cell.length_c   1.000
_cell.angle_alpha   90.00
_cell.angle_beta   90.00
_cell.angle_gamma   90.00
#
_symmetry.space_group_name_H-M   'P 1'
#
loop_
_entity.id
_entity.type
_entity.pdbx_description
1 polymer ?
#
loop_
_entity_poly.entity_id
_entity_poly.type
_entity_poly.pdbx_seq_one_letter_code
_entity_poly.pdbx_strand_id
1 'polypeptide(L)'
;MKFKAIIFGATVATILSTPVLASLGNTSQGAPTLERGVSSTLILAQGHSKRFNINIEQATTLQVTSEHFPGITSTGNRISAVLYNEAGQQVAEASSPRGHFELIRQLQPGNYQLEVSGSSLGGNNQSDSNRYELHVAY
;
A
#
# COMPACT_ATOMS: atom_id res chain seq x y z
N MET A 1 -22.22 62.39 -41.56
CA MET A 1 -21.09 61.88 -40.75
C MET A 1 -21.46 61.92 -39.26
N LYS A 2 -21.86 60.76 -38.68
CA LYS A 2 -22.17 60.42 -37.26
C LYS A 2 -22.19 58.87 -37.21
N PHE A 3 -21.86 58.08 -36.18
CA PHE A 3 -21.17 58.20 -34.87
C PHE A 3 -20.05 57.09 -34.84
N LYS A 4 -19.04 56.97 -33.97
CA LYS A 4 -18.74 57.24 -32.53
C LYS A 4 -18.95 56.06 -31.55
N ALA A 5 -17.95 55.18 -31.47
CA ALA A 5 -17.65 54.17 -30.41
C ALA A 5 -18.69 53.03 -30.21
N ILE A 6 -18.50 51.95 -29.41
CA ILE A 6 -17.49 51.51 -28.41
C ILE A 6 -17.35 49.96 -28.50
N ILE A 7 -16.30 49.33 -27.94
CA ILE A 7 -16.34 48.32 -26.83
C ILE A 7 -14.94 47.68 -26.58
N PHE A 8 -14.63 47.36 -25.32
CA PHE A 8 -13.42 46.64 -24.86
C PHE A 8 -13.53 45.11 -25.04
N GLY A 9 -12.40 44.41 -25.19
CA GLY A 9 -12.37 42.95 -25.33
C GLY A 9 -11.06 42.29 -24.88
N ALA A 10 -10.55 42.61 -23.69
CA ALA A 10 -9.32 42.02 -23.16
C ALA A 10 -9.57 40.65 -22.51
N THR A 11 -9.44 39.56 -23.28
CA THR A 11 -9.53 38.19 -22.74
C THR A 11 -8.22 37.80 -22.04
N VAL A 12 -8.20 37.90 -20.71
CA VAL A 12 -7.11 37.38 -19.88
C VAL A 12 -7.11 35.85 -19.94
N ALA A 13 -6.09 35.27 -20.56
CA ALA A 13 -5.85 33.84 -20.52
C ALA A 13 -5.31 33.44 -19.13
N THR A 14 -6.17 32.87 -18.30
CA THR A 14 -5.79 32.36 -16.97
C THR A 14 -4.95 31.08 -17.10
N ILE A 15 -3.63 31.25 -17.18
CA ILE A 15 -2.67 30.16 -16.97
C ILE A 15 -2.86 29.58 -15.56
N LEU A 16 -3.46 28.40 -15.48
CA LEU A 16 -3.58 27.62 -14.24
C LEU A 16 -2.19 27.12 -13.84
N SER A 17 -1.55 27.89 -12.96
CA SER A 17 -0.24 27.57 -12.41
C SER A 17 -0.35 26.35 -11.48
N THR A 18 -0.15 25.15 -12.03
CA THR A 18 -0.05 23.92 -11.24
C THR A 18 1.16 24.02 -10.30
N PRO A 19 0.99 23.96 -8.97
CA PRO A 19 2.12 24.03 -8.06
C PRO A 19 2.94 22.75 -8.19
N VAL A 20 4.17 22.88 -8.71
CA VAL A 20 5.16 21.81 -8.62
C VAL A 20 5.56 21.68 -7.15
N LEU A 21 5.03 20.67 -6.45
CA LEU A 21 5.50 20.35 -5.10
C LEU A 21 6.96 19.87 -5.19
N ALA A 22 7.89 20.74 -4.83
CA ALA A 22 9.25 20.33 -4.52
C ALA A 22 9.21 19.43 -3.27
N SER A 23 9.36 18.12 -3.48
CA SER A 23 9.40 17.15 -2.38
C SER A 23 10.64 17.40 -1.52
N LEU A 24 10.43 17.94 -0.32
CA LEU A 24 11.48 18.19 0.65
C LEU A 24 12.14 16.87 1.04
N GLY A 25 13.48 16.88 1.10
CA GLY A 25 14.27 15.66 1.21
C GLY A 25 14.12 14.95 2.56
N ASN A 26 13.24 13.96 2.63
CA ASN A 26 13.29 12.91 3.65
C ASN A 26 12.89 11.55 3.06
N THR A 27 13.87 10.84 2.49
CA THR A 27 13.83 9.42 2.12
C THR A 27 12.53 8.91 1.50
N SER A 28 12.19 9.39 0.29
CA SER A 28 11.29 8.67 -0.62
C SER A 28 11.96 7.41 -1.19
N GLN A 29 12.33 6.48 -0.30
CA GLN A 29 12.22 5.07 -0.66
C GLN A 29 10.72 4.82 -0.80
N GLY A 30 10.22 4.84 -2.05
CA GLY A 30 8.85 4.45 -2.34
C GLY A 30 8.57 3.06 -1.76
N ALA A 31 7.32 2.81 -1.35
CA ALA A 31 6.92 1.54 -0.74
C ALA A 31 7.51 0.36 -1.53
N PRO A 32 8.30 -0.53 -0.90
CA PRO A 32 9.09 -1.52 -1.62
C PRO A 32 8.21 -2.37 -2.52
N THR A 33 8.66 -2.61 -3.75
CA THR A 33 7.99 -3.52 -4.68
C THR A 33 7.96 -4.91 -4.06
N LEU A 34 6.76 -5.48 -3.92
CA LEU A 34 6.55 -6.82 -3.44
C LEU A 34 6.37 -7.74 -4.64
N GLU A 35 7.50 -8.29 -5.07
CA GLU A 35 7.59 -9.24 -6.18
C GLU A 35 7.01 -10.61 -5.80
N ARG A 36 6.77 -11.44 -6.82
CA ARG A 36 6.36 -12.84 -6.68
C ARG A 36 7.46 -13.66 -5.99
N GLY A 37 7.12 -14.39 -4.93
CA GLY A 37 8.07 -15.18 -4.14
C GLY A 37 7.80 -15.08 -2.65
N VAL A 38 8.86 -15.04 -1.85
CA VAL A 38 8.81 -14.80 -0.39
C VAL A 38 9.50 -13.47 -0.10
N SER A 39 8.83 -12.58 0.63
CA SER A 39 9.43 -11.32 1.07
C SER A 39 10.52 -11.55 2.13
N SER A 40 11.55 -10.72 2.15
CA SER A 40 12.47 -10.63 3.29
C SER A 40 11.72 -10.53 4.63
N THR A 41 12.24 -11.17 5.68
CA THR A 41 11.63 -11.20 7.02
C THR A 41 11.21 -9.82 7.53
N LEU A 42 9.94 -9.68 7.91
CA LEU A 42 9.34 -8.43 8.37
C LEU A 42 9.05 -8.48 9.88
N ILE A 43 9.20 -7.34 10.55
CA ILE A 43 8.82 -7.16 11.97
C ILE A 43 7.42 -6.52 12.06
N LEU A 44 6.53 -7.13 12.82
CA LEU A 44 5.19 -6.64 13.15
C LEU A 44 5.24 -5.67 14.33
N ALA A 45 5.71 -4.45 14.06
CA ALA A 45 5.75 -3.38 15.06
C ALA A 45 4.35 -2.77 15.27
N GLN A 46 3.88 -2.72 16.52
CA GLN A 46 2.57 -2.14 16.85
C GLN A 46 2.46 -0.69 16.34
N GLY A 47 1.36 -0.37 15.66
CA GLY A 47 1.12 0.98 15.13
C GLY A 47 1.91 1.36 13.87
N HIS A 48 2.77 0.47 13.35
CA HIS A 48 3.56 0.70 12.14
C HIS A 48 3.16 -0.23 11.00
N SER A 49 2.14 0.18 10.23
CA SER A 49 1.81 -0.48 8.96
C SER A 49 3.00 -0.47 7.99
N LYS A 50 3.22 -1.59 7.30
CA LYS A 50 4.14 -1.67 6.15
C LYS A 50 3.34 -1.62 4.86
N ARG A 51 3.67 -0.70 3.96
CA ARG A 51 3.11 -0.65 2.61
C ARG A 51 4.07 -1.23 1.60
N PHE A 52 3.51 -1.89 0.60
CA PHE A 52 4.21 -2.53 -0.51
C PHE A 52 3.52 -2.18 -1.82
N ASN A 53 4.29 -1.90 -2.88
CA ASN A 53 3.74 -1.74 -4.21
C ASN A 53 3.68 -3.10 -4.93
N ILE A 54 2.57 -3.40 -5.60
CA ILE A 54 2.41 -4.57 -6.45
C ILE A 54 2.03 -4.07 -7.85
N ASN A 55 2.84 -4.39 -8.86
CA ASN A 55 2.48 -4.16 -10.25
C ASN A 55 1.98 -5.47 -10.86
N ILE A 56 0.81 -5.39 -11.51
CA ILE A 56 0.17 -6.51 -12.20
C ILE A 56 0.20 -6.20 -13.70
N GLU A 57 1.00 -6.95 -14.45
CA GLU A 57 1.15 -6.76 -15.92
C GLU A 57 -0.02 -7.38 -16.70
N GLN A 58 -0.56 -8.50 -16.21
CA GLN A 58 -1.63 -9.28 -16.85
C GLN A 58 -2.70 -9.68 -15.84
N ALA A 59 -3.95 -9.85 -16.27
CA ALA A 59 -5.05 -10.26 -15.39
C ALA A 59 -4.73 -11.62 -14.74
N THR A 60 -4.76 -11.67 -13.42
CA THR A 60 -4.24 -12.80 -12.63
C THR A 60 -4.96 -12.93 -11.28
N THR A 61 -4.75 -14.02 -10.57
CA THR A 61 -5.22 -14.20 -9.18
C THR A 61 -4.04 -13.98 -8.24
N LEU A 62 -4.01 -12.81 -7.59
CA LEU A 62 -3.06 -12.55 -6.51
C LEU A 62 -3.46 -13.37 -5.28
N GLN A 63 -2.52 -14.18 -4.79
CA GLN A 63 -2.56 -14.80 -3.47
C GLN A 63 -1.41 -14.22 -2.64
N VAL A 64 -1.74 -13.61 -1.50
CA VAL A 64 -0.76 -13.22 -0.47
C VAL A 64 -1.11 -13.91 0.83
N THR A 65 -0.20 -14.73 1.35
CA THR A 65 -0.29 -15.33 2.69
C THR A 65 0.79 -14.77 3.59
N SER A 66 0.54 -14.72 4.91
CA SER A 66 1.57 -14.42 5.91
C SER A 66 1.87 -15.64 6.78
N GLU A 67 3.15 -16.00 6.86
CA GLU A 67 3.64 -17.09 7.70
C GLU A 67 4.48 -16.53 8.86
N HIS A 68 4.50 -17.23 10.00
CA HIS A 68 5.37 -16.95 11.14
C HIS A 68 6.27 -18.18 11.37
N PHE A 69 7.49 -17.98 11.87
CA PHE A 69 8.46 -19.07 12.01
C PHE A 69 7.93 -20.24 12.86
N PRO A 70 8.10 -21.50 12.39
CA PRO A 70 7.62 -22.67 13.10
C PRO A 70 8.31 -22.84 14.46
N GLY A 71 7.52 -23.25 15.46
CA GLY A 71 7.97 -23.37 16.85
C GLY A 71 7.72 -22.10 17.70
N ILE A 72 7.36 -20.98 17.10
CA ILE A 72 7.03 -19.74 17.81
C ILE A 72 5.51 -19.57 17.92
N THR A 73 5.00 -19.18 19.10
CA THR A 73 3.56 -19.04 19.34
C THR A 73 3.05 -17.65 18.95
N SER A 74 2.39 -17.52 17.80
CA SER A 74 1.65 -16.31 17.37
C SER A 74 0.35 -16.05 18.16
N THR A 75 0.21 -16.63 19.35
CA THR A 75 -0.99 -16.57 20.19
C THR A 75 -1.16 -15.16 20.77
N GLY A 76 -2.14 -14.42 20.26
CA GLY A 76 -2.32 -12.99 20.59
C GLY A 76 -1.66 -12.03 19.60
N ASN A 77 -1.10 -12.53 18.49
CA ASN A 77 -0.79 -11.70 17.32
C ASN A 77 -2.05 -11.53 16.49
N ARG A 78 -2.42 -10.27 16.21
CA ARG A 78 -3.38 -9.95 15.14
C ARG A 78 -2.62 -9.35 13.98
N ILE A 79 -2.76 -9.97 12.80
CA ILE A 79 -2.23 -9.45 11.54
C ILE A 79 -3.39 -9.27 10.55
N SER A 80 -3.34 -8.16 9.81
CA SER A 80 -4.29 -7.77 8.77
C SER A 80 -3.52 -7.31 7.54
N ALA A 81 -4.09 -7.53 6.37
CA ALA A 81 -3.64 -6.93 5.12
C ALA A 81 -4.81 -6.31 4.37
N VAL A 82 -4.63 -5.08 3.89
CA VAL A 82 -5.59 -4.36 3.06
C VAL A 82 -4.95 -4.09 1.72
N LEU A 83 -5.64 -4.47 0.64
CA LEU A 83 -5.19 -4.24 -0.73
C LEU A 83 -5.95 -3.05 -1.31
N TYR A 84 -5.22 -2.03 -1.75
CA TYR A 84 -5.71 -0.83 -2.40
C TYR A 84 -5.40 -0.84 -3.90
N ASN A 85 -6.27 -0.27 -4.72
CA ASN A 85 -5.96 0.03 -6.13
C ASN A 85 -5.19 1.35 -6.28
N GLU A 86 -4.82 1.69 -7.51
CA GLU A 86 -4.14 2.95 -7.88
C GLU A 86 -4.90 4.22 -7.43
N ALA A 87 -6.24 4.16 -7.37
CA ALA A 87 -7.10 5.24 -6.87
C ALA A 87 -7.19 5.31 -5.33
N GLY A 88 -6.41 4.50 -4.59
CA GLY A 88 -6.41 4.43 -3.13
C GLY A 88 -7.65 3.75 -2.53
N GLN A 89 -8.47 3.10 -3.34
CA GLN A 89 -9.69 2.42 -2.88
C GLN A 89 -9.37 0.99 -2.42
N GLN A 90 -9.90 0.59 -1.26
CA GLN A 90 -9.80 -0.78 -0.77
C GLN A 90 -10.54 -1.75 -1.71
N VAL A 91 -9.79 -2.66 -2.34
CA VAL A 91 -10.31 -3.70 -3.26
C VAL A 91 -10.34 -5.10 -2.64
N ALA A 92 -9.58 -5.34 -1.57
CA ALA A 92 -9.66 -6.54 -0.74
C ALA A 92 -9.12 -6.29 0.68
N GLU A 93 -9.50 -7.14 1.62
CA GLU A 93 -8.92 -7.21 2.97
C GLU A 93 -8.88 -8.66 3.43
N ALA A 94 -7.85 -9.02 4.19
CA ALA A 94 -7.75 -10.27 4.92
C ALA A 94 -7.23 -9.99 6.34
N SER A 95 -7.80 -10.64 7.36
CA SER A 95 -7.26 -10.58 8.72
C SER A 95 -7.55 -11.86 9.48
N SER A 96 -6.79 -12.12 10.54
CA SER A 96 -6.94 -13.34 11.33
C SER A 96 -6.63 -13.14 12.81
N PRO A 97 -7.44 -13.71 13.72
CA PRO A 97 -7.14 -13.75 15.15
C PRO A 97 -6.08 -14.82 15.50
N ARG A 98 -5.56 -15.58 14.52
CA ARG A 98 -4.55 -16.65 14.70
C ARG A 98 -3.16 -16.27 14.19
N GLY A 99 -2.92 -14.97 13.93
CA GLY A 99 -1.61 -14.48 13.51
C GLY A 99 -1.18 -14.82 12.08
N HIS A 100 -2.08 -15.22 11.19
CA HIS A 100 -1.77 -15.46 9.77
C HIS A 100 -2.96 -15.07 8.88
N PHE A 101 -2.78 -14.17 7.93
CA PHE A 101 -3.80 -13.83 6.92
C PHE A 101 -3.55 -14.57 5.60
N GLU A 102 -4.64 -14.79 4.85
CA GLU A 102 -4.62 -15.19 3.44
C GLU A 102 -5.53 -14.24 2.65
N LEU A 103 -4.98 -13.58 1.64
CA LEU A 103 -5.68 -12.65 0.74
C LEU A 103 -5.62 -13.22 -0.68
N ILE A 104 -6.75 -13.72 -1.18
CA ILE A 104 -6.90 -14.20 -2.56
C ILE A 104 -7.81 -13.22 -3.32
N ARG A 105 -7.33 -12.68 -4.45
CA ARG A 105 -8.09 -11.71 -5.26
C ARG A 105 -7.74 -11.79 -6.74
N GLN A 106 -8.75 -11.87 -7.60
CA GLN A 106 -8.57 -11.62 -9.03
C GLN A 106 -8.31 -10.13 -9.26
N LEU A 107 -7.21 -9.80 -9.92
CA LEU A 107 -6.78 -8.44 -10.24
C LEU A 107 -6.68 -8.26 -11.76
N GLN A 108 -6.99 -7.04 -12.20
CA GLN A 108 -6.74 -6.59 -13.57
C GLN A 108 -5.35 -5.93 -13.66
N PRO A 109 -4.79 -5.76 -14.87
CA PRO A 109 -3.53 -5.04 -15.05
C PRO A 109 -3.57 -3.64 -14.42
N GLY A 110 -2.50 -3.25 -13.74
CA GLY A 110 -2.40 -1.96 -13.05
C GLY A 110 -1.58 -2.00 -11.76
N ASN A 111 -1.56 -0.87 -11.06
CA ASN A 111 -0.82 -0.69 -9.81
C ASN A 111 -1.73 -0.89 -8.59
N TYR A 112 -1.21 -1.62 -7.60
CA TYR A 112 -1.87 -1.88 -6.32
C TYR A 112 -0.92 -1.62 -5.16
N GLN A 113 -1.48 -1.31 -3.99
CA GLN A 113 -0.72 -1.18 -2.74
C GLN A 113 -1.26 -2.16 -1.71
N LEU A 114 -0.40 -3.03 -1.19
CA LEU A 114 -0.71 -3.88 -0.04
C LEU A 114 -0.22 -3.19 1.23
N GLU A 115 -1.14 -2.82 2.12
CA GLU A 115 -0.79 -2.42 3.49
C GLU A 115 -0.96 -3.61 4.44
N VAL A 116 0.13 -4.04 5.06
CA VAL A 116 0.13 -5.04 6.13
C VAL A 116 0.30 -4.35 7.47
N SER A 117 -0.62 -4.61 8.40
CA SER A 117 -0.67 -3.98 9.72
C SER A 117 -0.99 -5.03 10.79
N GLY A 118 -0.76 -4.69 12.06
CA GLY A 118 -1.10 -5.58 13.16
C GLY A 118 -0.50 -5.20 14.50
N SER A 119 -0.67 -6.11 15.46
CA SER A 119 -0.15 -6.00 16.81
C SER A 119 0.22 -7.36 17.39
N SER A 120 1.37 -7.42 18.07
CA SER A 120 1.77 -8.53 18.95
C SER A 120 1.40 -8.18 20.39
N LEU A 121 0.57 -8.98 21.06
CA LEU A 121 0.38 -8.90 22.51
C LEU A 121 1.57 -9.50 23.29
N GLY A 122 2.45 -10.26 22.64
CA GLY A 122 3.74 -10.67 23.19
C GLY A 122 4.63 -9.44 23.43
N GLY A 123 5.06 -9.26 24.68
CA GLY A 123 5.83 -8.10 25.11
C GLY A 123 7.26 -8.07 24.56
N ASN A 124 7.81 -6.85 24.51
CA ASN A 124 9.11 -6.45 23.95
C ASN A 124 9.31 -6.69 22.43
N ASN A 125 9.83 -5.67 21.74
CA ASN A 125 10.01 -5.66 20.28
C ASN A 125 11.13 -6.59 19.79
N GLN A 126 11.77 -7.34 20.69
CA GLN A 126 12.93 -8.18 20.42
C GLN A 126 12.56 -9.64 20.09
N SER A 127 11.42 -10.11 20.60
CA SER A 127 10.97 -11.51 20.48
C SER A 127 10.74 -11.92 19.03
N ASP A 128 11.23 -13.10 18.64
CA ASP A 128 11.05 -13.70 17.31
C ASP A 128 9.56 -13.88 16.95
N SER A 129 8.67 -13.89 17.96
CA SER A 129 7.21 -13.95 17.81
C SER A 129 6.59 -12.76 17.10
N ASN A 130 7.32 -11.67 16.86
CA ASN A 130 6.83 -10.55 16.05
C ASN A 130 7.25 -10.62 14.58
N ARG A 131 7.96 -11.67 14.14
CA ARG A 131 8.46 -11.77 12.76
C ARG A 131 7.55 -12.61 11.87
N TYR A 132 7.34 -12.11 10.66
CA TYR A 132 6.52 -12.74 9.64
C TYR A 132 7.13 -12.57 8.25
N GLU A 133 6.76 -13.46 7.33
CA GLU A 133 7.12 -13.40 5.92
C GLU A 133 5.86 -13.41 5.06
N LEU A 134 5.90 -12.73 3.91
CA LEU A 134 4.80 -12.65 2.95
C LEU A 134 5.11 -13.52 1.75
N HIS A 135 4.26 -14.52 1.50
CA HIS A 135 4.38 -15.41 0.36
C HIS A 135 3.38 -14.93 -0.70
N VAL A 136 3.87 -14.68 -1.92
CA VAL A 136 3.17 -13.91 -2.95
C VAL A 136 3.19 -14.68 -4.27
N ALA A 137 2.01 -15.08 -4.73
CA ALA A 137 1.82 -15.77 -6.00
C ALA A 137 0.80 -15.03 -6.89
N TYR A 138 1.08 -14.97 -8.20
CA TYR A 138 0.23 -14.42 -9.25
C TYR A 138 0.74 -14.85 -10.64
#